data_AF-A0A0G2J6Z0-F1
#
_entry.id   AF-A0A0G2J6Z0-F1
#
_cell.length_a   1.000
_cell.length_b   1.000
_cell.length_c   1.000
_cell.angle_alpha   90.00
_cell.angle_beta   90.00
_cell.angle_gamma   90.00
#
_symmetry.space_group_name_H-M   'P 1'
#
loop_
_entity.id
_entity.type
_entity.pdbx_description
1 polymer ?
#
loop_
_entity_poly.entity_id
_entity_poly.type
_entity_poly.pdbx_seq_one_letter_code
_entity_poly.pdbx_strand_id
1 'polypeptide(L)'
;MENSGNLKGTGDVKMQRTTGSSMYAFQDVPGRGQGLVAIKNIPKGTRILSEEPIITIPRDQMNSEVQLSISQQVATLSEHERQTFLSMHNIHPYKDEAERYFGIVRTNCLPAEIEGDKGAILLEASRINHACDNNAQKNWNEAIKRHTVHALRDIEIGEEITIYYLGLRKNRTARRQALQTGFGFECLCGLCGLPLEQSKESDRRLDEIHRLDGVINQLGPEGIVSSPLRTLRYYEQQVRLYNEQGRDDIGLAQAFIYAAWIAIANGDLARGRILAERALSIWETAFGGDSKEAIEHGIIARDPSMYKLYGLSDRWKTAVDEAPSGLEPNDFEDWLWKREKPKHQGPLADLRSRATFPEFNGLPGENDIDSDFYESSGMLEYRPRRHWCFLGEIVDISSLLRLEMQIEDVDGTKIPLMFYTDGRGNELAPTQVQKGYTVAVLYAKRHAFMFCEPGIRHEDPELMKIFPLSLSRLLALNDKVQQFSMETDGIRTCHGCGKKGASLQRCSKCLSFGYCGKACQLAGWNEKGHKADCKFLKDPSLRGLFAVKWDKFDNHIQFPL
;
A
#
# COMPACT_ATOMS: atom_id res chain seq x y z
N MET A 1 14.05 -77.68 -30.66
CA MET A 1 14.18 -76.32 -31.22
C MET A 1 13.82 -75.36 -30.11
N GLU A 2 14.83 -74.67 -29.58
CA GLU A 2 14.87 -73.23 -29.24
C GLU A 2 13.61 -72.57 -28.64
N ASN A 3 13.65 -71.69 -27.63
CA ASN A 3 14.72 -71.12 -26.81
C ASN A 3 14.05 -70.41 -25.62
N SER A 4 14.85 -70.12 -24.60
CA SER A 4 14.57 -69.44 -23.33
C SER A 4 14.06 -67.98 -23.44
N GLY A 5 13.41 -67.50 -22.37
CA GLY A 5 12.99 -66.10 -22.23
C GLY A 5 12.40 -65.76 -20.85
N ASN A 6 13.27 -65.73 -19.84
CA ASN A 6 13.03 -65.36 -18.45
C ASN A 6 12.90 -63.83 -18.34
N LEU A 7 11.92 -63.26 -17.61
CA LEU A 7 12.06 -61.92 -17.01
C LEU A 7 11.25 -61.84 -15.70
N LYS A 8 12.03 -61.70 -14.63
CA LYS A 8 11.68 -61.61 -13.21
C LYS A 8 11.19 -60.20 -12.85
N GLY A 9 10.46 -60.13 -11.74
CA GLY A 9 10.70 -59.11 -10.72
C GLY A 9 9.64 -58.03 -10.58
N THR A 10 8.48 -58.37 -10.02
CA THR A 10 7.64 -57.41 -9.30
C THR A 10 8.38 -57.04 -8.01
N GLY A 11 9.13 -55.94 -8.05
CA GLY A 11 9.76 -55.37 -6.86
C GLY A 11 8.70 -54.71 -5.98
N ASP A 12 8.42 -55.32 -4.83
CA ASP A 12 7.66 -54.71 -3.75
C ASP A 12 8.35 -53.41 -3.29
N VAL A 13 7.74 -52.26 -3.58
CA VAL A 13 8.09 -50.98 -2.98
C VAL A 13 7.62 -51.03 -1.52
N LYS A 14 8.56 -51.29 -0.61
CA LYS A 14 8.31 -51.19 0.84
C LYS A 14 8.02 -49.74 1.22
N MET A 15 6.73 -49.45 1.30
CA MET A 15 6.15 -48.25 1.88
C MET A 15 6.53 -48.17 3.37
N GLN A 16 7.47 -47.31 3.73
CA GLN A 16 7.82 -47.04 5.14
C GLN A 16 6.77 -46.11 5.75
N ARG A 17 6.15 -46.60 6.82
CA ARG A 17 5.08 -45.95 7.59
C ARG A 17 5.65 -44.84 8.47
N THR A 18 5.18 -43.61 8.27
CA THR A 18 4.80 -42.72 9.39
C THR A 18 3.32 -42.97 9.70
N THR A 19 2.98 -43.04 10.98
CA THR A 19 1.64 -43.35 11.47
C THR A 19 0.69 -42.18 11.23
N GLY A 20 0.05 -42.20 10.07
CA GLY A 20 -0.98 -41.30 9.59
C GLY A 20 -1.14 -41.57 8.10
N SER A 21 -2.35 -41.67 7.56
CA SER A 21 -2.52 -41.76 6.10
C SER A 21 -1.84 -40.55 5.46
N SER A 22 -0.69 -40.76 4.82
CA SER A 22 0.07 -39.69 4.17
C SER A 22 -0.84 -38.89 3.25
N MET A 23 -0.67 -37.57 3.21
CA MET A 23 -1.45 -36.68 2.35
C MET A 23 -0.84 -36.52 0.96
N TYR A 24 0.41 -36.92 0.83
CA TYR A 24 1.19 -36.77 -0.39
C TYR A 24 2.08 -38.00 -0.64
N ALA A 25 2.62 -38.08 -1.84
CA ALA A 25 3.64 -39.02 -2.23
C ALA A 25 4.76 -38.29 -2.99
N PHE A 26 5.97 -38.81 -2.89
CA PHE A 26 7.08 -38.38 -3.75
C PHE A 26 6.85 -38.88 -5.17
N GLN A 27 6.90 -37.98 -6.15
CA GLN A 27 6.76 -38.32 -7.56
C GLN A 27 7.77 -37.54 -8.40
N ASP A 28 8.21 -38.13 -9.52
CA ASP A 28 8.95 -37.39 -10.54
C ASP A 28 7.99 -36.43 -11.25
N VAL A 29 8.28 -35.14 -11.14
CA VAL A 29 7.51 -34.07 -11.77
C VAL A 29 8.26 -33.64 -13.04
N PRO A 30 7.65 -33.76 -14.23
CA PRO A 30 8.31 -33.46 -15.50
C PRO A 30 8.99 -32.08 -15.52
N GLY A 31 10.31 -32.07 -15.74
CA GLY A 31 11.10 -30.84 -15.79
C GLY A 31 11.38 -30.17 -14.44
N ARG A 32 10.96 -30.77 -13.31
CA ARG A 32 11.13 -30.20 -11.95
C ARG A 32 11.80 -31.15 -10.97
N GLY A 33 12.19 -32.35 -11.43
CA GLY A 33 12.77 -33.37 -10.56
C GLY A 33 11.71 -34.00 -9.64
N GLN A 34 12.14 -34.51 -8.50
CA GLN A 34 11.25 -35.14 -7.55
C GLN A 34 10.53 -34.08 -6.69
N GLY A 35 9.20 -34.17 -6.61
CA GLY A 35 8.36 -33.27 -5.81
C GLY A 35 7.31 -34.02 -4.98
N LEU A 36 6.55 -33.28 -4.17
CA LEU A 36 5.44 -33.83 -3.38
C LEU A 36 4.13 -33.62 -4.15
N VAL A 37 3.35 -34.69 -4.34
CA VAL A 37 2.05 -34.65 -5.02
C VAL A 37 0.97 -35.15 -4.08
N ALA A 38 -0.15 -34.42 -3.98
CA ALA A 38 -1.27 -34.79 -3.13
C ALA A 38 -1.90 -36.13 -3.57
N ILE A 39 -2.13 -37.04 -2.62
CA ILE A 39 -2.80 -38.35 -2.87
C ILE A 39 -4.22 -38.41 -2.31
N LYS A 40 -4.70 -37.27 -1.80
CA LYS A 40 -6.08 -36.99 -1.40
C LYS A 40 -6.27 -35.48 -1.38
N ASN A 41 -7.51 -35.02 -1.34
CA ASN A 41 -7.80 -33.59 -1.21
C ASN A 41 -7.32 -33.08 0.15
N ILE A 42 -6.61 -31.95 0.14
CA ILE A 42 -6.05 -31.30 1.32
C ILE A 42 -6.77 -29.96 1.50
N PRO A 43 -7.60 -29.81 2.55
CA PRO A 43 -8.29 -28.55 2.82
C PRO A 43 -7.34 -27.40 3.17
N LYS A 44 -7.73 -26.17 2.86
CA LYS A 44 -7.08 -24.93 3.30
C LYS A 44 -6.80 -24.94 4.81
N GLY A 45 -5.60 -24.48 5.19
CA GLY A 45 -5.13 -24.41 6.59
C GLY A 45 -4.59 -25.73 7.15
N THR A 46 -4.70 -26.84 6.41
CA THR A 46 -4.17 -28.13 6.86
C THR A 46 -2.64 -28.08 6.98
N ARG A 47 -2.11 -28.51 8.13
CA ARG A 47 -0.67 -28.80 8.30
C ARG A 47 -0.31 -30.04 7.49
N ILE A 48 0.31 -29.84 6.33
CA ILE A 48 0.71 -30.89 5.40
C ILE A 48 1.83 -31.74 6.01
N LEU A 49 2.83 -31.10 6.62
CA LEU A 49 3.95 -31.77 7.27
C LEU A 49 4.49 -30.98 8.47
N SER A 50 5.16 -31.71 9.38
CA SER A 50 5.88 -31.16 10.53
C SER A 50 7.14 -32.01 10.74
N GLU A 51 8.31 -31.42 10.49
CA GLU A 51 9.55 -32.18 10.31
C GLU A 51 10.69 -31.60 11.15
N GLU A 52 11.54 -32.48 11.68
CA GLU A 52 12.74 -32.10 12.45
C GLU A 52 13.91 -31.97 11.48
N PRO A 53 14.80 -30.99 11.67
CA PRO A 53 15.95 -30.84 10.81
C PRO A 53 16.97 -31.96 11.04
N ILE A 54 17.56 -32.48 9.97
CA ILE A 54 18.65 -33.47 10.04
C ILE A 54 20.03 -32.81 10.04
N ILE A 55 20.13 -31.58 9.52
CA ILE A 55 21.34 -30.75 9.51
C ILE A 55 20.90 -29.33 9.82
N THR A 56 21.64 -28.62 10.67
CA THR A 56 21.44 -27.20 10.97
C THR A 56 22.73 -26.42 10.75
N ILE A 57 22.62 -25.20 10.21
CA ILE A 57 23.75 -24.35 9.85
C ILE A 57 23.48 -22.86 10.14
N PRO A 58 24.50 -22.07 10.48
CA PRO A 58 24.41 -20.60 10.43
C PRO A 58 24.50 -20.14 8.96
N ARG A 59 23.56 -19.32 8.47
CA ARG A 59 23.52 -18.84 7.07
C ARG A 59 24.39 -17.62 6.80
N ASP A 60 24.70 -16.84 7.84
CA ASP A 60 25.54 -15.64 7.77
C ASP A 60 27.04 -15.95 7.59
N GLN A 61 27.46 -17.17 7.94
CA GLN A 61 28.86 -17.59 7.94
C GLN A 61 29.14 -18.68 6.91
N MET A 62 29.05 -18.36 5.63
CA MET A 62 29.37 -19.30 4.53
C MET A 62 30.89 -19.47 4.34
N ASN A 63 31.57 -20.01 5.34
CA ASN A 63 33.02 -20.20 5.39
C ASN A 63 33.41 -21.70 5.48
N SER A 64 34.72 -21.98 5.57
CA SER A 64 35.25 -23.35 5.71
C SER A 64 34.82 -24.06 7.00
N GLU A 65 34.50 -23.33 8.07
CA GLU A 65 34.06 -23.90 9.34
C GLU A 65 32.65 -24.50 9.21
N VAL A 66 31.77 -23.85 8.44
CA VAL A 66 30.44 -24.40 8.12
C VAL A 66 30.56 -25.66 7.27
N GLN A 67 31.50 -25.74 6.32
CA GLN A 67 31.73 -26.96 5.55
C GLN A 67 32.15 -28.15 6.44
N LEU A 68 33.02 -27.90 7.42
CA LEU A 68 33.43 -28.90 8.40
C LEU A 68 32.24 -29.33 9.28
N SER A 69 31.45 -28.38 9.77
CA SER A 69 30.25 -28.66 10.57
C SER A 69 29.23 -29.52 9.82
N ILE A 70 28.97 -29.22 8.54
CA ILE A 70 28.06 -30.01 7.71
C ILE A 70 28.61 -31.43 7.56
N SER A 71 29.91 -31.58 7.27
CA SER A 71 30.53 -32.90 7.10
C SER A 71 30.42 -33.75 8.37
N GLN A 72 30.60 -33.14 9.54
CA GLN A 72 30.41 -33.78 10.84
C GLN A 72 28.96 -34.24 11.05
N GLN A 73 27.98 -33.38 10.75
CA GLN A 73 26.56 -33.72 10.87
C GLN A 73 26.17 -34.85 9.89
N VAL A 74 26.62 -34.79 8.64
CA VAL A 74 26.37 -35.85 7.63
C VAL A 74 26.94 -37.20 8.07
N ALA A 75 28.08 -37.22 8.76
CA ALA A 75 28.68 -38.45 9.27
C ALA A 75 27.85 -39.11 10.40
N THR A 76 26.97 -38.36 11.06
CA THR A 76 26.08 -38.87 12.12
C THR A 76 24.73 -39.37 11.61
N LEU A 77 24.39 -39.10 10.33
CA LEU A 77 23.15 -39.53 9.72
C LEU A 77 23.10 -41.06 9.56
N SER A 78 21.90 -41.63 9.68
CA SER A 78 21.66 -43.01 9.26
C SER A 78 21.92 -43.19 7.76
N GLU A 79 22.12 -44.45 7.34
CA GLU A 79 22.33 -44.74 5.91
C GLU A 79 21.19 -44.19 5.05
N HIS A 80 19.94 -44.33 5.51
CA HIS A 80 18.77 -43.86 4.78
C HIS A 80 18.72 -42.32 4.66
N GLU A 81 18.96 -41.61 5.77
CA GLU A 81 19.03 -40.14 5.78
C GLU A 81 20.15 -39.63 4.88
N ARG A 82 21.34 -40.25 4.97
CA ARG A 82 22.48 -39.87 4.15
C ARG A 82 22.21 -40.08 2.66
N GLN A 83 21.64 -41.21 2.26
CA GLN A 83 21.29 -41.44 0.84
C GLN A 83 20.21 -40.45 0.36
N THR A 84 19.25 -40.11 1.22
CA THR A 84 18.22 -39.13 0.90
C THR A 84 18.80 -37.71 0.78
N PHE A 85 19.73 -37.34 1.65
CA PHE A 85 20.46 -36.07 1.56
C PHE A 85 21.30 -35.99 0.28
N LEU A 86 22.07 -37.04 -0.04
CA LEU A 86 22.96 -37.08 -1.20
C LEU A 86 22.25 -37.09 -2.56
N SER A 87 20.95 -37.42 -2.57
CA SER A 87 20.10 -37.37 -3.76
C SER A 87 19.33 -36.06 -3.92
N MET A 88 19.48 -35.10 -3.01
CA MET A 88 18.95 -33.74 -3.20
C MET A 88 19.72 -33.01 -4.30
N HIS A 89 19.08 -32.01 -4.90
CA HIS A 89 19.66 -31.26 -6.01
C HIS A 89 20.87 -30.42 -5.55
N ASN A 90 21.92 -30.34 -6.37
CA ASN A 90 23.07 -29.47 -6.11
C ASN A 90 23.42 -28.71 -7.38
N ILE A 91 23.26 -27.39 -7.36
CA ILE A 91 23.61 -26.53 -8.50
C ILE A 91 25.09 -26.15 -8.54
N HIS A 92 25.83 -26.44 -7.48
CA HIS A 92 27.22 -26.00 -7.32
C HIS A 92 28.19 -27.11 -7.75
N PRO A 93 29.22 -26.78 -8.56
CA PRO A 93 30.28 -27.72 -8.84
C PRO A 93 31.07 -28.05 -7.57
N TYR A 94 31.59 -29.27 -7.47
CA TYR A 94 32.34 -29.74 -6.32
C TYR A 94 33.47 -30.68 -6.76
N LYS A 95 34.56 -30.71 -5.99
CA LYS A 95 35.75 -31.54 -6.21
C LYS A 95 35.87 -32.68 -5.20
N ASP A 96 35.27 -32.51 -4.04
CA ASP A 96 35.25 -33.49 -2.96
C ASP A 96 33.87 -33.54 -2.29
N GLU A 97 33.70 -34.47 -1.34
CA GLU A 97 32.42 -34.66 -0.64
C GLU A 97 32.07 -33.48 0.27
N ALA A 98 33.05 -32.76 0.84
CA ALA A 98 32.76 -31.61 1.70
C ALA A 98 32.17 -30.44 0.88
N GLU A 99 32.76 -30.16 -0.29
CA GLU A 99 32.22 -29.19 -1.25
C GLU A 99 30.85 -29.65 -1.77
N ARG A 100 30.65 -30.96 -2.01
CA ARG A 100 29.36 -31.52 -2.43
C ARG A 100 28.28 -31.29 -1.37
N TYR A 101 28.54 -31.63 -0.12
CA TYR A 101 27.58 -31.49 0.98
C TYR A 101 27.21 -30.02 1.18
N PHE A 102 28.21 -29.13 1.12
CA PHE A 102 27.99 -27.70 1.21
C PHE A 102 27.12 -27.18 0.05
N GLY A 103 27.36 -27.65 -1.18
CA GLY A 103 26.53 -27.30 -2.33
C GLY A 103 25.08 -27.76 -2.21
N ILE A 104 24.85 -28.98 -1.73
CA ILE A 104 23.50 -29.50 -1.43
C ILE A 104 22.81 -28.62 -0.39
N VAL A 105 23.50 -28.30 0.71
CA VAL A 105 22.94 -27.44 1.77
C VAL A 105 22.57 -26.07 1.21
N ARG A 106 23.46 -25.42 0.46
CA ARG A 106 23.19 -24.11 -0.15
C ARG A 106 21.99 -24.09 -1.09
N THR A 107 21.73 -25.20 -1.77
CA THR A 107 20.64 -25.32 -2.74
C THR A 107 19.29 -25.59 -2.07
N ASN A 108 19.25 -26.36 -0.97
CA ASN A 108 18.00 -26.92 -0.43
C ASN A 108 17.65 -26.46 0.99
N CYS A 109 18.48 -25.61 1.58
CA CYS A 109 18.30 -25.14 2.95
C CYS A 109 17.02 -24.31 3.11
N LEU A 110 16.26 -24.61 4.17
CA LEU A 110 15.07 -23.89 4.60
C LEU A 110 15.31 -23.18 5.93
N PRO A 111 14.51 -22.15 6.29
CA PRO A 111 14.66 -21.47 7.57
C PRO A 111 14.46 -22.40 8.77
N ALA A 112 15.31 -22.22 9.80
CA ALA A 112 15.30 -22.96 11.06
C ALA A 112 15.13 -22.06 12.31
N GLU A 113 14.82 -20.78 12.10
CA GLU A 113 14.41 -19.82 13.13
C GLU A 113 13.57 -18.72 12.48
N ILE A 114 12.77 -18.00 13.29
CA ILE A 114 11.93 -16.89 12.83
C ILE A 114 12.78 -15.64 12.61
N GLU A 115 13.62 -15.31 13.59
CA GLU A 115 14.52 -14.16 13.60
C GLU A 115 15.96 -14.67 13.67
N GLY A 116 16.77 -14.33 12.67
CA GLY A 116 18.15 -14.76 12.56
C GLY A 116 18.45 -15.52 11.27
N ASP A 117 19.67 -16.06 11.19
CA ASP A 117 20.23 -16.65 9.99
C ASP A 117 20.38 -18.18 10.06
N LYS A 118 19.78 -18.90 11.01
CA LYS A 118 19.87 -20.37 10.99
C LYS A 118 19.06 -20.99 9.86
N GLY A 119 19.67 -21.97 9.23
CA GLY A 119 19.12 -22.78 8.16
C GLY A 119 19.13 -24.27 8.50
N ALA A 120 18.26 -25.03 7.85
CA ALA A 120 18.11 -26.45 8.06
C ALA A 120 17.94 -27.22 6.75
N ILE A 121 18.41 -28.48 6.77
CA ILE A 121 18.02 -29.49 5.79
C ILE A 121 17.01 -30.43 6.42
N LEU A 122 15.97 -30.69 5.64
CA LEU A 122 14.85 -31.55 5.97
C LEU A 122 14.71 -32.58 4.85
N LEU A 123 14.41 -33.83 5.16
CA LEU A 123 14.32 -34.89 4.15
C LEU A 123 13.16 -34.68 3.20
N GLU A 124 12.02 -34.23 3.71
CA GLU A 124 10.79 -34.07 2.94
C GLU A 124 10.57 -32.61 2.53
N ALA A 125 10.60 -31.67 3.48
CA ALA A 125 10.28 -30.27 3.21
C ALA A 125 11.23 -29.63 2.19
N SER A 126 12.52 -29.98 2.20
CA SER A 126 13.52 -29.46 1.25
C SER A 126 13.33 -29.98 -0.18
N ARG A 127 12.45 -30.97 -0.41
CA ARG A 127 12.12 -31.49 -1.75
C ARG A 127 10.88 -30.87 -2.37
N ILE A 128 10.18 -29.98 -1.66
CA ILE A 128 8.97 -29.37 -2.18
C ILE A 128 9.34 -28.35 -3.23
N ASN A 129 8.85 -28.51 -4.45
CA ASN A 129 9.17 -27.64 -5.56
C ASN A 129 8.64 -26.21 -5.42
N HIS A 130 9.28 -25.32 -6.16
CA HIS A 130 8.90 -23.92 -6.21
C HIS A 130 7.63 -23.68 -7.03
N ALA A 131 6.78 -22.75 -6.62
CA ALA A 131 5.96 -21.99 -7.56
C ALA A 131 5.88 -20.53 -7.12
N CYS A 132 5.89 -19.58 -8.07
CA CYS A 132 5.50 -18.21 -7.75
C CYS A 132 4.01 -18.18 -7.33
N ASP A 133 3.25 -19.14 -7.88
CA ASP A 133 1.94 -19.72 -7.59
C ASP A 133 1.53 -20.20 -6.21
N ASN A 134 2.51 -20.39 -5.33
CA ASN A 134 2.53 -21.48 -4.35
C ASN A 134 1.20 -21.75 -3.63
N ASN A 135 0.84 -23.04 -3.53
CA ASN A 135 -0.37 -23.49 -2.84
C ASN A 135 -0.12 -23.88 -1.37
N ALA A 136 1.14 -23.92 -0.93
CA ALA A 136 1.51 -24.16 0.45
C ALA A 136 2.54 -23.14 0.97
N GLN A 137 2.52 -22.90 2.28
CA GLN A 137 3.40 -21.96 2.97
C GLN A 137 4.33 -22.72 3.92
N LYS A 138 5.62 -22.43 3.82
CA LYS A 138 6.66 -22.95 4.70
C LYS A 138 6.87 -22.03 5.90
N ASN A 139 7.08 -22.60 7.08
CA ASN A 139 7.40 -21.86 8.30
C ASN A 139 8.26 -22.66 9.27
N TRP A 140 9.12 -21.98 10.03
CA TRP A 140 9.72 -22.56 11.22
C TRP A 140 8.84 -22.28 12.43
N ASN A 141 8.29 -23.33 13.05
CA ASN A 141 7.49 -23.18 14.25
C ASN A 141 8.38 -23.24 15.51
N GLU A 142 8.59 -22.07 16.12
CA GLU A 142 9.46 -21.90 17.28
C GLU A 142 8.94 -22.61 18.55
N ALA A 143 7.63 -22.82 18.66
CA ALA A 143 7.02 -23.46 19.83
C ALA A 143 7.29 -24.97 19.88
N ILE A 144 7.24 -25.63 18.71
CA ILE A 144 7.50 -27.08 18.60
C ILE A 144 8.89 -27.42 18.05
N LYS A 145 9.69 -26.41 17.66
CA LYS A 145 11.04 -26.56 17.05
C LYS A 145 11.04 -27.45 15.80
N ARG A 146 10.05 -27.28 14.93
CA ARG A 146 9.92 -28.04 13.69
C ARG A 146 9.64 -27.13 12.51
N HIS A 147 10.10 -27.56 11.32
CA HIS A 147 9.66 -26.95 10.08
C HIS A 147 8.26 -27.46 9.75
N THR A 148 7.37 -26.57 9.35
CA THR A 148 5.98 -26.88 9.05
C THR A 148 5.61 -26.35 7.67
N VAL A 149 4.71 -27.06 6.99
CA VAL A 149 4.14 -26.61 5.73
C VAL A 149 2.62 -26.70 5.84
N HIS A 150 1.91 -25.61 5.56
CA HIS A 150 0.45 -25.56 5.59
C HIS A 150 -0.13 -25.20 4.22
N ALA A 151 -1.30 -25.74 3.92
CA ALA A 151 -2.02 -25.43 2.68
C ALA A 151 -2.63 -24.01 2.73
N LEU A 152 -2.34 -23.17 1.74
CA LEU A 152 -2.90 -21.80 1.63
C LEU A 152 -4.30 -21.78 1.01
N ARG A 153 -4.65 -22.85 0.30
CA ARG A 153 -5.96 -23.10 -0.30
C ARG A 153 -6.22 -24.60 -0.32
N ASP A 154 -7.40 -25.00 -0.77
CA ASP A 154 -7.66 -26.40 -1.07
C ASP A 154 -6.70 -26.88 -2.19
N ILE A 155 -6.12 -28.06 -1.98
CA ILE A 155 -5.22 -28.73 -2.93
C ILE A 155 -5.91 -30.04 -3.35
N GLU A 156 -6.13 -30.19 -4.64
CA GLU A 156 -6.82 -31.36 -5.20
C GLU A 156 -5.91 -32.59 -5.26
N ILE A 157 -6.49 -33.78 -5.23
CA ILE A 157 -5.75 -35.02 -5.50
C ILE A 157 -5.02 -34.95 -6.85
N GLY A 158 -3.75 -35.34 -6.87
CA GLY A 158 -2.88 -35.29 -8.04
C GLY A 158 -2.22 -33.92 -8.28
N GLU A 159 -2.57 -32.89 -7.51
CA GLU A 159 -1.91 -31.59 -7.59
C GLU A 159 -0.54 -31.60 -6.89
N GLU A 160 0.46 -30.96 -7.49
CA GLU A 160 1.79 -30.77 -6.89
C GLU A 160 1.70 -29.76 -5.72
N ILE A 161 2.24 -30.14 -4.57
CA ILE A 161 2.41 -29.24 -3.42
C ILE A 161 3.64 -28.39 -3.69
N THR A 162 3.49 -27.06 -3.63
CA THR A 162 4.55 -26.11 -3.98
C THR A 162 4.69 -25.00 -2.94
N ILE A 163 5.92 -24.54 -2.74
CA ILE A 163 6.26 -23.43 -1.83
C ILE A 163 6.93 -22.28 -2.58
N TYR A 164 6.95 -21.09 -1.98
CA TYR A 164 7.72 -19.97 -2.51
C TYR A 164 9.16 -20.06 -2.01
N TYR A 165 10.16 -20.06 -2.90
CA TYR A 165 11.58 -20.23 -2.53
C TYR A 165 12.23 -18.92 -2.13
N LEU A 166 11.88 -17.85 -2.84
CA LEU A 166 12.51 -16.56 -2.68
C LEU A 166 12.01 -15.87 -1.39
N GLY A 167 12.72 -14.84 -0.93
CA GLY A 167 12.26 -14.01 0.18
C GLY A 167 11.16 -13.06 -0.26
N LEU A 168 11.55 -11.99 -0.97
CA LEU A 168 10.61 -11.00 -1.47
C LEU A 168 9.96 -11.45 -2.78
N ARG A 169 8.67 -11.14 -2.93
CA ARG A 169 7.98 -11.23 -4.22
C ARG A 169 8.37 -10.00 -5.06
N LYS A 170 9.03 -10.25 -6.18
CA LYS A 170 9.43 -9.24 -7.18
C LYS A 170 8.67 -9.47 -8.48
N ASN A 171 8.79 -8.60 -9.48
CA ASN A 171 8.24 -8.86 -10.82
C ASN A 171 8.80 -10.14 -11.49
N ARG A 172 8.13 -10.60 -12.57
CA ARG A 172 8.43 -11.85 -13.28
C ARG A 172 9.88 -11.97 -13.70
N THR A 173 10.46 -10.91 -14.26
CA THR A 173 11.87 -10.89 -14.71
C THR A 173 12.80 -11.13 -13.53
N ALA A 174 12.63 -10.39 -12.44
CA ALA A 174 13.46 -10.52 -11.25
C ALA A 174 13.32 -11.89 -10.58
N ARG A 175 12.10 -12.46 -10.48
CA ARG A 175 11.89 -13.81 -9.92
C ARG A 175 12.55 -14.88 -10.79
N ARG A 176 12.39 -14.82 -12.11
CA ARG A 176 13.01 -15.77 -13.05
C ARG A 176 14.53 -15.72 -13.00
N GLN A 177 15.11 -14.52 -12.98
CA GLN A 177 16.55 -14.35 -12.84
C GLN A 177 17.06 -14.92 -11.51
N ALA A 178 16.38 -14.63 -10.39
CA ALA A 178 16.75 -15.16 -9.08
C ALA A 178 16.69 -16.69 -9.02
N LEU A 179 15.67 -17.30 -9.65
CA LEU A 179 15.55 -18.76 -9.72
C LEU A 179 16.60 -19.39 -10.64
N GLN A 180 16.90 -18.75 -11.77
CA GLN A 180 17.95 -19.22 -12.67
C GLN A 180 19.33 -19.19 -11.99
N THR A 181 19.66 -18.10 -11.28
CA THR A 181 20.95 -17.94 -10.60
C THR A 181 21.05 -18.80 -9.34
N GLY A 182 20.00 -18.87 -8.53
CA GLY A 182 20.02 -19.55 -7.23
C GLY A 182 19.66 -21.03 -7.27
N PHE A 183 18.94 -21.49 -8.30
CA PHE A 183 18.39 -22.84 -8.39
C PHE A 183 18.52 -23.48 -9.78
N GLY A 184 19.06 -22.77 -10.78
CA GLY A 184 19.39 -23.34 -12.08
C GLY A 184 18.21 -23.64 -13.00
N PHE A 185 17.01 -23.12 -12.74
CA PHE A 185 15.83 -23.39 -13.57
C PHE A 185 15.00 -22.14 -13.93
N GLU A 186 14.30 -22.22 -15.05
CA GLU A 186 13.29 -21.24 -15.48
C GLU A 186 11.91 -21.61 -14.94
N CYS A 187 11.26 -20.71 -14.21
CA CYS A 187 9.92 -20.97 -13.68
C CYS A 187 8.84 -20.86 -14.76
N LEU A 188 8.03 -21.92 -14.87
CA LEU A 188 6.89 -22.05 -15.79
C LEU A 188 5.54 -22.22 -15.05
N CYS A 189 5.48 -21.85 -13.76
CA CYS A 189 4.26 -21.90 -12.96
C CYS A 189 3.15 -21.00 -13.53
N GLY A 190 1.90 -21.14 -13.08
CA GLY A 190 0.75 -20.42 -13.64
C GLY A 190 0.95 -18.91 -13.67
N LEU A 191 1.56 -18.33 -12.63
CA LEU A 191 1.90 -16.91 -12.58
C LEU A 191 2.98 -16.51 -13.61
N CYS A 192 4.00 -17.34 -13.80
CA CYS A 192 5.06 -17.10 -14.78
C CYS A 192 4.66 -17.51 -16.21
N GLY A 193 3.57 -18.26 -16.36
CA GLY A 193 2.97 -18.68 -17.63
C GLY A 193 1.86 -17.73 -18.11
N LEU A 194 1.50 -16.72 -17.32
CA LEU A 194 0.47 -15.75 -17.72
C LEU A 194 0.78 -15.09 -19.07
N PRO A 195 -0.26 -14.82 -19.89
CA PRO A 195 -0.16 -13.96 -21.06
C PRO A 195 0.50 -12.63 -20.69
N LEU A 196 1.21 -12.02 -21.65
CA LEU A 196 2.03 -10.83 -21.41
C LEU A 196 1.25 -9.70 -20.71
N GLU A 197 0.03 -9.43 -21.12
CA GLU A 197 -0.79 -8.35 -20.55
C GLU A 197 -1.20 -8.62 -19.10
N GLN A 198 -1.60 -9.87 -18.78
CA GLN A 198 -1.92 -10.26 -17.40
C GLN A 198 -0.66 -10.31 -16.52
N SER A 199 0.47 -10.74 -17.09
CA SER A 199 1.77 -10.74 -16.43
C SER A 199 2.20 -9.31 -16.06
N LYS A 200 2.05 -8.35 -16.97
CA LYS A 200 2.35 -6.94 -16.72
C LYS A 200 1.50 -6.36 -15.59
N GLU A 201 0.20 -6.68 -15.58
CA GLU A 201 -0.70 -6.20 -14.53
C GLU A 201 -0.36 -6.81 -13.17
N SER A 202 -0.02 -8.10 -13.13
CA SER A 202 0.49 -8.73 -11.90
C SER A 202 1.81 -8.12 -11.44
N ASP A 203 2.73 -7.85 -12.36
CA ASP A 203 4.03 -7.25 -12.02
C ASP A 203 3.86 -5.81 -11.53
N ARG A 204 2.95 -5.03 -12.14
CA ARG A 204 2.57 -3.68 -11.67
C ARG A 204 2.12 -3.68 -10.21
N ARG A 205 1.26 -4.63 -9.83
CA ARG A 205 0.81 -4.75 -8.42
C ARG A 205 1.96 -5.09 -7.48
N LEU A 206 2.84 -6.02 -7.86
CA LEU A 206 3.98 -6.42 -7.04
C LEU A 206 5.01 -5.29 -6.89
N ASP A 207 5.29 -4.56 -7.97
CA ASP A 207 6.19 -3.41 -7.94
C ASP A 207 5.60 -2.27 -7.08
N GLU A 208 4.28 -2.06 -7.12
CA GLU A 208 3.61 -1.08 -6.27
C GLU A 208 3.62 -1.49 -4.78
N ILE A 209 3.39 -2.76 -4.45
CA ILE A 209 3.55 -3.27 -3.08
C ILE A 209 4.97 -3.00 -2.58
N HIS A 210 5.98 -3.27 -3.42
CA HIS A 210 7.38 -3.02 -3.08
C HIS A 210 7.69 -1.53 -2.88
N ARG A 211 7.11 -0.64 -3.72
CA ARG A 211 7.22 0.81 -3.55
C ARG A 211 6.61 1.26 -2.22
N LEU A 212 5.41 0.76 -1.89
CA LEU A 212 4.73 1.06 -0.63
C LEU A 212 5.55 0.58 0.57
N ASP A 213 6.11 -0.62 0.53
CA ASP A 213 7.04 -1.12 1.57
C ASP A 213 8.23 -0.16 1.74
N GLY A 214 8.80 0.34 0.63
CA GLY A 214 9.88 1.33 0.66
C GLY A 214 9.48 2.63 1.36
N VAL A 215 8.33 3.20 1.03
CA VAL A 215 7.80 4.43 1.64
C VAL A 215 7.51 4.22 3.13
N ILE A 216 6.87 3.11 3.47
CA ILE A 216 6.53 2.75 4.86
C ILE A 216 7.82 2.58 5.69
N ASN A 217 8.82 1.89 5.16
CA ASN A 217 10.10 1.70 5.85
C ASN A 217 10.84 3.02 6.08
N GLN A 218 10.74 3.98 5.14
CA GLN A 218 11.32 5.32 5.31
C GLN A 218 10.62 6.13 6.39
N LEU A 219 9.29 6.00 6.52
CA LEU A 219 8.52 6.66 7.58
C LEU A 219 8.86 6.11 8.97
N GLY A 220 9.22 4.82 9.05
CA GLY A 220 9.59 4.15 10.28
C GLY A 220 8.50 4.26 11.38
N PRO A 221 8.89 4.13 12.65
CA PRO A 221 7.97 4.28 13.78
C PRO A 221 7.32 5.68 13.88
N GLU A 222 7.97 6.72 13.33
CA GLU A 222 7.43 8.09 13.34
C GLU A 222 6.15 8.21 12.52
N GLY A 223 6.04 7.47 11.41
CA GLY A 223 4.83 7.42 10.58
C GLY A 223 3.57 6.97 11.31
N ILE A 224 3.71 6.24 12.43
CA ILE A 224 2.59 5.79 13.27
C ILE A 224 1.96 6.96 14.05
N VAL A 225 2.73 8.02 14.35
CA VAL A 225 2.29 9.13 15.22
C VAL A 225 2.18 10.45 14.48
N SER A 226 3.13 10.74 13.58
CA SER A 226 3.18 12.02 12.85
C SER A 226 2.09 12.10 11.79
N SER A 227 1.88 11.02 11.03
CA SER A 227 0.94 10.96 9.90
C SER A 227 0.11 9.67 9.89
N PRO A 228 -0.61 9.34 10.97
CA PRO A 228 -1.24 8.02 11.13
C PRO A 228 -2.28 7.70 10.05
N LEU A 229 -3.05 8.70 9.58
CA LEU A 229 -4.04 8.48 8.52
C LEU A 229 -3.36 8.16 7.19
N ARG A 230 -2.27 8.86 6.85
CA ARG A 230 -1.50 8.64 5.62
C ARG A 230 -0.87 7.24 5.62
N THR A 231 -0.24 6.86 6.74
CA THR A 231 0.35 5.52 6.87
C THR A 231 -0.72 4.43 6.81
N LEU A 232 -1.89 4.65 7.42
CA LEU A 232 -3.03 3.73 7.31
C LEU A 232 -3.50 3.57 5.85
N ARG A 233 -3.47 4.64 5.03
CA ARG A 233 -3.79 4.58 3.59
C ARG A 233 -2.81 3.72 2.79
N TYR A 234 -1.52 3.78 3.11
CA TYR A 234 -0.55 2.91 2.45
C TYR A 234 -0.82 1.43 2.73
N TYR A 235 -1.08 1.07 3.99
CA TYR A 235 -1.45 -0.31 4.32
C TYR A 235 -2.80 -0.72 3.72
N GLU A 236 -3.78 0.18 3.67
CA GLU A 236 -5.03 -0.06 2.95
C GLU A 236 -4.78 -0.38 1.47
N GLN A 237 -3.92 0.41 0.82
CA GLN A 237 -3.57 0.19 -0.58
C GLN A 237 -2.84 -1.14 -0.78
N GLN A 238 -1.92 -1.51 0.13
CA GLN A 238 -1.28 -2.83 0.11
C GLN A 238 -2.31 -3.96 0.24
N VAL A 239 -3.25 -3.86 1.20
CA VAL A 239 -4.33 -4.85 1.38
C VAL A 239 -5.16 -4.99 0.10
N ARG A 240 -5.53 -3.89 -0.55
CA ARG A 240 -6.25 -3.93 -1.83
C ARG A 240 -5.45 -4.64 -2.93
N LEU A 241 -4.16 -4.32 -3.07
CA LEU A 241 -3.29 -4.95 -4.07
C LEU A 241 -3.12 -6.45 -3.85
N TYR A 242 -2.97 -6.89 -2.59
CA TYR A 242 -2.95 -8.31 -2.23
C TYR A 242 -4.28 -9.02 -2.54
N ASN A 243 -5.41 -8.40 -2.22
CA ASN A 243 -6.73 -8.95 -2.52
C ASN A 243 -6.98 -9.06 -4.04
N GLU A 244 -6.60 -8.06 -4.82
CA GLU A 244 -6.68 -8.10 -6.30
C GLU A 244 -5.79 -9.19 -6.91
N GLN A 245 -4.66 -9.50 -6.27
CA GLN A 245 -3.80 -10.61 -6.66
C GLN A 245 -4.42 -11.98 -6.36
N GLY A 246 -5.46 -12.02 -5.52
CA GLY A 246 -6.22 -13.23 -5.17
C GLY A 246 -5.48 -14.15 -4.20
N ARG A 247 -4.75 -13.59 -3.23
CA ARG A 247 -3.90 -14.38 -2.31
C ARG A 247 -3.98 -13.95 -0.86
N ASP A 248 -4.37 -14.90 -0.02
CA ASP A 248 -4.25 -14.81 1.44
C ASP A 248 -2.85 -15.27 1.86
N ASP A 249 -1.81 -14.49 1.55
CA ASP A 249 -0.44 -14.81 1.95
C ASP A 249 0.05 -13.98 3.15
N ILE A 250 1.26 -14.30 3.62
CA ILE A 250 1.86 -13.67 4.80
C ILE A 250 2.02 -12.14 4.64
N GLY A 251 2.14 -11.64 3.41
CA GLY A 251 2.23 -10.19 3.16
C GLY A 251 0.91 -9.48 3.44
N LEU A 252 -0.22 -10.11 3.10
CA LEU A 252 -1.55 -9.59 3.44
C LEU A 252 -1.78 -9.58 4.96
N ALA A 253 -1.39 -10.66 5.65
CA ALA A 253 -1.46 -10.73 7.11
C ALA A 253 -0.62 -9.62 7.77
N GLN A 254 0.57 -9.38 7.23
CA GLN A 254 1.48 -8.33 7.69
C GLN A 254 0.88 -6.92 7.49
N ALA A 255 0.25 -6.65 6.35
CA ALA A 255 -0.38 -5.35 6.09
C ALA A 255 -1.56 -5.10 7.05
N PHE A 256 -2.39 -6.11 7.33
CA PHE A 256 -3.47 -6.00 8.30
C PHE A 256 -2.96 -5.74 9.72
N ILE A 257 -1.94 -6.45 10.18
CA ILE A 257 -1.43 -6.27 11.55
C ILE A 257 -0.78 -4.90 11.73
N TYR A 258 -0.06 -4.39 10.73
CA TYR A 258 0.50 -3.04 10.82
C TYR A 258 -0.59 -1.96 10.79
N ALA A 259 -1.64 -2.12 9.99
CA ALA A 259 -2.81 -1.25 10.05
C ALA A 259 -3.47 -1.28 11.44
N ALA A 260 -3.59 -2.47 12.06
CA ALA A 260 -4.09 -2.62 13.41
C ALA A 260 -3.23 -1.86 14.43
N TRP A 261 -1.90 -1.99 14.35
CA TRP A 261 -0.97 -1.30 15.24
C TRP A 261 -1.08 0.22 15.15
N ILE A 262 -1.28 0.79 13.95
CA ILE A 262 -1.51 2.23 13.78
C ILE A 262 -2.80 2.66 14.47
N ALA A 263 -3.89 1.91 14.26
CA ALA A 263 -5.18 2.18 14.88
C ALA A 263 -5.06 2.16 16.41
N ILE A 264 -4.49 1.09 16.96
CA ILE A 264 -4.31 0.89 18.41
C ILE A 264 -3.39 1.96 19.02
N ALA A 265 -2.27 2.27 18.37
CA ALA A 265 -1.33 3.28 18.87
C ALA A 265 -1.98 4.69 18.94
N ASN A 266 -3.04 4.94 18.16
CA ASN A 266 -3.82 6.17 18.17
C ASN A 266 -5.16 6.06 18.94
N GLY A 267 -5.31 4.99 19.74
CA GLY A 267 -6.44 4.79 20.67
C GLY A 267 -7.68 4.14 20.04
N ASP A 268 -7.64 3.74 18.76
CA ASP A 268 -8.79 3.18 18.04
C ASP A 268 -8.87 1.65 18.24
N LEU A 269 -9.31 1.21 19.42
CA LEU A 269 -9.36 -0.21 19.77
C LEU A 269 -10.39 -0.98 18.93
N ALA A 270 -11.49 -0.33 18.51
CA ALA A 270 -12.52 -0.94 17.68
C ALA A 270 -11.96 -1.43 16.34
N ARG A 271 -11.28 -0.54 15.59
CA ARG A 271 -10.65 -0.89 14.32
C ARG A 271 -9.44 -1.80 14.52
N GLY A 272 -8.64 -1.49 15.55
CA GLY A 272 -7.48 -2.28 15.92
C GLY A 272 -7.79 -3.77 16.07
N ARG A 273 -8.87 -4.09 16.79
CA ARG A 273 -9.36 -5.45 16.96
C ARG A 273 -9.68 -6.12 15.63
N ILE A 274 -10.54 -5.52 14.81
CA ILE A 274 -11.04 -6.13 13.57
C ILE A 274 -9.90 -6.36 12.57
N LEU A 275 -8.96 -5.41 12.46
CA LEU A 275 -7.78 -5.56 11.61
C LEU A 275 -6.87 -6.69 12.13
N ALA A 276 -6.68 -6.80 13.45
CA ALA A 276 -5.91 -7.89 14.05
C ALA A 276 -6.59 -9.26 13.87
N GLU A 277 -7.93 -9.34 13.97
CA GLU A 277 -8.69 -10.56 13.70
C GLU A 277 -8.53 -11.03 12.25
N ARG A 278 -8.53 -10.10 11.28
CA ARG A 278 -8.26 -10.42 9.86
C ARG A 278 -6.84 -10.95 9.66
N ALA A 279 -5.84 -10.33 10.29
CA ALA A 279 -4.46 -10.83 10.25
C ALA A 279 -4.35 -12.23 10.88
N LEU A 280 -4.96 -12.44 12.05
CA LEU A 280 -4.93 -13.72 12.78
C LEU A 280 -5.46 -14.87 11.92
N SER A 281 -6.60 -14.68 11.24
CA SER A 281 -7.18 -15.72 10.39
C SER A 281 -6.22 -16.20 9.29
N ILE A 282 -5.43 -15.27 8.72
CA ILE A 282 -4.43 -15.61 7.70
C ILE A 282 -3.23 -16.32 8.34
N TRP A 283 -2.75 -15.86 9.51
CA TRP A 283 -1.64 -16.52 10.22
C TRP A 283 -1.98 -17.94 10.65
N GLU A 284 -3.18 -18.18 11.18
CA GLU A 284 -3.66 -19.51 11.53
C GLU A 284 -3.72 -20.43 10.31
N THR A 285 -4.13 -19.91 9.16
CA THR A 285 -4.14 -20.66 7.90
C THR A 285 -2.73 -20.96 7.41
N ALA A 286 -1.85 -19.96 7.38
CA ALA A 286 -0.55 -20.04 6.75
C ALA A 286 0.49 -20.78 7.59
N PHE A 287 0.46 -20.59 8.91
CA PHE A 287 1.48 -21.08 9.86
C PHE A 287 0.93 -22.01 10.94
N GLY A 288 -0.40 -22.11 11.09
CA GLY A 288 -1.06 -22.86 12.17
C GLY A 288 -1.26 -22.02 13.44
N GLY A 289 -2.27 -22.37 14.23
CA GLY A 289 -2.65 -21.62 15.45
C GLY A 289 -1.68 -21.73 16.63
N ASP A 290 -0.71 -22.65 16.56
CA ASP A 290 0.39 -22.82 17.52
C ASP A 290 1.68 -22.08 17.10
N SER A 291 1.64 -21.29 16.02
CA SER A 291 2.76 -20.44 15.59
C SER A 291 2.91 -19.20 16.49
N LYS A 292 4.13 -18.65 16.58
CA LYS A 292 4.41 -17.42 17.34
C LYS A 292 3.50 -16.28 16.86
N GLU A 293 3.40 -16.11 15.54
CA GLU A 293 2.61 -15.08 14.89
C GLU A 293 1.12 -15.21 15.23
N ALA A 294 0.54 -16.42 15.12
CA ALA A 294 -0.86 -16.64 15.47
C ALA A 294 -1.12 -16.40 16.97
N ILE A 295 -0.22 -16.83 17.85
CA ILE A 295 -0.36 -16.64 19.31
C ILE A 295 -0.28 -15.14 19.66
N GLU A 296 0.76 -14.44 19.21
CA GLU A 296 0.99 -13.03 19.52
C GLU A 296 -0.14 -12.15 18.96
N HIS A 297 -0.54 -12.36 17.71
CA HIS A 297 -1.63 -11.60 17.11
C HIS A 297 -2.99 -12.01 17.66
N GLY A 298 -3.15 -13.24 18.14
CA GLY A 298 -4.32 -13.70 18.86
C GLY A 298 -4.53 -12.98 20.19
N ILE A 299 -3.46 -12.63 20.90
CA ILE A 299 -3.54 -11.80 22.12
C ILE A 299 -4.06 -10.40 21.76
N ILE A 300 -3.51 -9.77 20.72
CA ILE A 300 -3.92 -8.43 20.27
C ILE A 300 -5.36 -8.43 19.73
N ALA A 301 -5.77 -9.48 19.02
CA ALA A 301 -7.15 -9.60 18.52
C ALA A 301 -8.16 -9.76 19.67
N ARG A 302 -7.80 -10.45 20.76
CA ARG A 302 -8.67 -10.59 21.94
C ARG A 302 -8.71 -9.32 22.78
N ASP A 303 -7.56 -8.71 23.00
CA ASP A 303 -7.40 -7.48 23.77
C ASP A 303 -6.37 -6.56 23.09
N PRO A 304 -6.83 -5.62 22.24
CA PRO A 304 -5.94 -4.73 21.52
C PRO A 304 -5.13 -3.81 22.45
N SER A 305 -5.59 -3.59 23.69
CA SER A 305 -4.87 -2.75 24.67
C SER A 305 -3.55 -3.36 25.13
N MET A 306 -3.35 -4.67 24.91
CA MET A 306 -2.10 -5.39 25.19
C MET A 306 -0.97 -5.03 24.21
N TYR A 307 -1.26 -4.29 23.14
CA TYR A 307 -0.21 -3.83 22.23
C TYR A 307 0.68 -2.78 22.91
N LYS A 308 2.00 -2.97 22.84
CA LYS A 308 2.99 -2.14 23.54
C LYS A 308 2.93 -0.63 23.27
N LEU A 309 2.39 -0.19 22.14
CA LEU A 309 2.26 1.23 21.78
C LEU A 309 0.85 1.79 22.03
N TYR A 310 -0.06 1.02 22.62
CA TYR A 310 -1.36 1.54 23.03
C TYR A 310 -1.19 2.71 24.02
N GLY A 311 -1.98 3.77 23.83
CA GLY A 311 -1.92 4.99 24.65
C GLY A 311 -0.85 6.01 24.23
N LEU A 312 -0.14 5.77 23.11
CA LEU A 312 0.82 6.73 22.55
C LEU A 312 0.14 8.01 22.02
N SER A 313 -1.10 7.88 21.54
CA SER A 313 -1.96 8.95 21.05
C SER A 313 -3.44 8.56 21.27
N ASP A 314 -4.29 9.54 21.59
CA ASP A 314 -5.74 9.35 21.79
C ASP A 314 -6.55 9.97 20.64
N ARG A 315 -5.91 10.31 19.51
CA ARG A 315 -6.56 11.06 18.39
C ARG A 315 -7.75 10.33 17.78
N TRP A 316 -7.78 9.00 17.85
CA TRP A 316 -8.81 8.15 17.26
C TRP A 316 -9.53 7.29 18.28
N LYS A 317 -9.55 7.74 19.55
CA LYS A 317 -10.07 6.99 20.68
C LYS A 317 -11.44 6.34 20.39
N THR A 318 -11.48 5.02 20.44
CA THR A 318 -12.69 4.20 20.40
C THR A 318 -12.47 2.96 21.26
N ALA A 319 -13.49 2.55 22.01
CA ALA A 319 -13.52 1.29 22.72
C ALA A 319 -13.94 0.14 21.79
N VAL A 320 -13.60 -1.09 22.18
CA VAL A 320 -13.84 -2.29 21.35
C VAL A 320 -15.32 -2.50 21.01
N ASP A 321 -16.21 -2.15 21.93
CA ASP A 321 -17.67 -2.25 21.81
C ASP A 321 -18.31 -1.10 20.98
N GLU A 322 -17.53 -0.09 20.62
CA GLU A 322 -17.97 1.00 19.73
C GLU A 322 -17.83 0.67 18.24
N ALA A 323 -17.45 -0.58 17.89
CA ALA A 323 -17.50 -1.05 16.52
C ALA A 323 -18.95 -1.06 15.99
N PRO A 324 -19.24 -0.45 14.82
CA PRO A 324 -20.59 -0.36 14.30
C PRO A 324 -21.10 -1.73 13.88
N SER A 325 -22.36 -2.02 14.21
CA SER A 325 -23.06 -3.22 13.75
C SER A 325 -24.10 -2.87 12.69
N GLY A 326 -24.36 -3.79 11.75
CA GLY A 326 -25.40 -3.62 10.74
C GLY A 326 -25.10 -2.64 9.60
N LEU A 327 -23.84 -2.27 9.38
CA LEU A 327 -23.44 -1.53 8.19
C LEU A 327 -23.42 -2.44 6.96
N GLU A 328 -23.78 -1.88 5.80
CA GLU A 328 -23.54 -2.52 4.51
C GLU A 328 -22.03 -2.77 4.30
N PRO A 329 -21.60 -3.81 3.55
CA PRO A 329 -20.19 -4.18 3.45
C PRO A 329 -19.25 -3.04 3.05
N ASN A 330 -19.64 -2.20 2.09
CA ASN A 330 -18.83 -1.06 1.65
C ASN A 330 -18.75 0.04 2.73
N ASP A 331 -19.86 0.30 3.42
CA ASP A 331 -19.91 1.28 4.51
C ASP A 331 -19.07 0.84 5.71
N PHE A 332 -19.04 -0.47 5.96
CA PHE A 332 -18.17 -1.07 6.96
C PHE A 332 -16.69 -0.91 6.59
N GLU A 333 -16.31 -1.18 5.34
CA GLU A 333 -14.93 -0.96 4.87
C GLU A 333 -14.55 0.53 4.92
N ASP A 334 -15.46 1.43 4.56
CA ASP A 334 -15.23 2.86 4.65
C ASP A 334 -14.99 3.28 6.11
N TRP A 335 -15.79 2.79 7.05
CA TRP A 335 -15.55 2.99 8.47
C TRP A 335 -14.21 2.38 8.89
N LEU A 336 -13.93 1.12 8.55
CA LEU A 336 -12.72 0.39 8.97
C LEU A 336 -11.45 1.12 8.56
N TRP A 337 -11.42 1.63 7.33
CA TRP A 337 -10.27 2.36 6.79
C TRP A 337 -10.34 3.86 7.05
N LYS A 338 -11.28 4.34 7.87
CA LYS A 338 -11.50 5.78 8.13
C LYS A 338 -11.62 6.58 6.82
N ARG A 339 -12.23 6.03 5.78
CA ARG A 339 -12.54 6.77 4.54
C ARG A 339 -13.57 7.82 4.88
N GLU A 340 -13.31 9.05 4.49
CA GLU A 340 -14.34 10.07 4.54
C GLU A 340 -15.40 9.67 3.52
N LYS A 341 -16.63 9.40 3.98
CA LYS A 341 -17.77 9.36 3.07
C LYS A 341 -17.82 10.74 2.39
N PRO A 342 -17.99 10.81 1.06
CA PRO A 342 -18.31 12.07 0.40
C PRO A 342 -19.53 12.63 1.14
N LYS A 343 -19.35 13.74 1.86
CA LYS A 343 -20.46 14.40 2.55
C LYS A 343 -21.38 14.95 1.46
N HIS A 344 -22.40 14.18 1.12
CA HIS A 344 -23.56 14.58 0.30
C HIS A 344 -23.24 15.04 -1.13
N GLN A 345 -24.29 15.23 -1.93
CA GLN A 345 -24.22 15.99 -3.19
C GLN A 345 -23.61 17.37 -2.84
N GLY A 346 -22.36 17.60 -3.26
CA GLY A 346 -21.33 18.19 -2.39
C GLY A 346 -21.49 19.64 -1.92
N PRO A 347 -20.92 19.96 -0.72
CA PRO A 347 -20.80 21.32 -0.17
C PRO A 347 -19.83 22.18 -0.99
N LEU A 348 -19.88 23.49 -0.75
CA LEU A 348 -18.87 24.43 -1.22
C LEU A 348 -17.49 24.01 -0.67
N ALA A 349 -16.43 24.21 -1.46
CA ALA A 349 -15.06 23.86 -1.11
C ALA A 349 -14.62 24.53 0.20
N ASP A 350 -13.91 23.78 1.04
CA ASP A 350 -13.15 24.30 2.17
C ASP A 350 -11.72 24.60 1.73
N LEU A 351 -11.41 25.90 1.59
CA LEU A 351 -10.08 26.35 1.18
C LEU A 351 -8.99 26.02 2.22
N ARG A 352 -9.35 25.56 3.42
CA ARG A 352 -8.40 25.06 4.43
C ARG A 352 -8.21 23.55 4.40
N SER A 353 -8.94 22.83 3.53
CA SER A 353 -8.74 21.40 3.33
C SER A 353 -7.34 21.17 2.77
N ARG A 354 -6.42 20.62 3.58
CA ARG A 354 -5.05 20.28 3.13
C ARG A 354 -5.04 19.22 2.03
N ALA A 355 -6.07 18.38 1.96
CA ALA A 355 -6.21 17.45 0.84
C ALA A 355 -6.38 18.23 -0.48
N THR A 356 -7.33 19.16 -0.54
CA THR A 356 -7.68 19.89 -1.78
C THR A 356 -6.75 21.06 -2.08
N PHE A 357 -6.38 21.80 -1.03
CA PHE A 357 -5.54 22.99 -1.05
C PHE A 357 -4.28 22.75 -0.18
N PRO A 358 -3.37 21.90 -0.66
CA PRO A 358 -2.16 21.54 0.10
C PRO A 358 -1.21 22.72 0.24
N GLU A 359 -0.48 22.72 1.35
CA GLU A 359 0.75 23.49 1.52
C GLU A 359 1.86 23.00 0.58
N PHE A 360 2.96 23.77 0.47
CA PHE A 360 3.99 23.44 -0.52
C PHE A 360 4.60 22.06 -0.32
N ASN A 361 4.85 21.66 0.93
CA ASN A 361 5.41 20.35 1.26
C ASN A 361 4.42 19.19 1.05
N GLY A 362 3.12 19.48 0.97
CA GLY A 362 2.06 18.52 0.67
C GLY A 362 1.78 18.35 -0.83
N LEU A 363 2.42 19.12 -1.71
CA LEU A 363 2.27 18.99 -3.15
C LEU A 363 3.01 17.76 -3.70
N PRO A 364 2.49 17.12 -4.77
CA PRO A 364 3.17 16.02 -5.43
C PRO A 364 4.48 16.50 -6.08
N GLY A 365 5.51 15.66 -6.09
CA GLY A 365 6.75 15.93 -6.83
C GLY A 365 6.55 15.80 -8.34
N GLU A 366 7.33 16.53 -9.15
CA GLU A 366 7.22 16.45 -10.61
C GLU A 366 7.48 15.05 -11.18
N ASN A 367 8.40 14.31 -10.55
CA ASN A 367 8.77 12.94 -10.91
C ASN A 367 8.15 11.90 -9.96
N ASP A 368 7.20 12.30 -9.12
CA ASP A 368 6.55 11.43 -8.15
C ASP A 368 5.10 11.17 -8.56
N ILE A 369 4.70 9.91 -8.50
CA ILE A 369 3.31 9.49 -8.73
C ILE A 369 2.71 9.27 -7.36
N ASP A 370 2.26 10.37 -6.78
CA ASP A 370 1.60 10.37 -5.48
C ASP A 370 0.15 9.86 -5.65
N SER A 371 -0.15 8.72 -5.03
CA SER A 371 -1.47 8.09 -5.04
C SER A 371 -2.58 8.92 -4.38
N ASP A 372 -2.23 9.95 -3.61
CA ASP A 372 -3.19 10.93 -3.07
C ASP A 372 -3.70 11.88 -4.17
N PHE A 373 -2.93 12.04 -5.26
CA PHE A 373 -3.22 12.96 -6.35
C PHE A 373 -3.52 12.23 -7.67
N TYR A 374 -2.92 11.07 -7.90
CA TYR A 374 -2.99 10.31 -9.16
C TYR A 374 -3.56 8.90 -8.98
N GLU A 375 -4.25 8.42 -10.01
CA GLU A 375 -4.66 7.02 -10.18
C GLU A 375 -4.18 6.49 -11.54
N SER A 376 -3.98 5.18 -11.64
CA SER A 376 -3.60 4.55 -12.90
C SER A 376 -4.80 4.51 -13.86
N SER A 377 -4.62 4.99 -15.09
CA SER A 377 -5.62 4.92 -16.18
C SER A 377 -5.23 3.97 -17.30
N GLY A 378 -4.13 3.22 -17.16
CA GLY A 378 -3.60 2.31 -18.17
C GLY A 378 -2.19 1.84 -17.84
N MET A 379 -1.52 1.18 -18.79
CA MET A 379 -0.24 0.51 -18.55
C MET A 379 0.93 1.44 -18.16
N LEU A 380 0.90 2.71 -18.57
CA LEU A 380 1.92 3.73 -18.28
C LEU A 380 1.33 5.14 -18.07
N GLU A 381 0.00 5.22 -17.98
CA GLU A 381 -0.70 6.51 -17.89
C GLU A 381 -1.28 6.68 -16.49
N TYR A 382 -0.95 7.82 -15.89
CA TYR A 382 -1.49 8.25 -14.61
C TYR A 382 -2.34 9.47 -14.88
N ARG A 383 -3.57 9.44 -14.38
CA ARG A 383 -4.46 10.60 -14.41
C ARG A 383 -4.68 11.09 -12.99
N PRO A 384 -4.92 12.39 -12.79
CA PRO A 384 -5.41 12.87 -11.50
C PRO A 384 -6.64 12.07 -11.07
N ARG A 385 -6.71 11.65 -9.80
CA ARG A 385 -7.91 11.00 -9.23
C ARG A 385 -8.93 12.01 -8.72
N ARG A 386 -8.48 13.23 -8.47
CA ARG A 386 -9.22 14.36 -7.92
C ARG A 386 -8.56 15.67 -8.38
N HIS A 387 -9.21 16.80 -8.13
CA HIS A 387 -8.63 18.11 -8.36
C HIS A 387 -7.86 18.60 -7.12
N TRP A 388 -6.84 19.42 -7.33
CA TRP A 388 -6.17 20.17 -6.26
C TRP A 388 -5.70 21.53 -6.76
N CYS A 389 -5.53 22.47 -5.84
CA CYS A 389 -5.10 23.83 -6.13
C CYS A 389 -4.19 24.33 -5.01
N PHE A 390 -2.98 24.76 -5.36
CA PHE A 390 -2.12 25.46 -4.41
C PHE A 390 -2.56 26.92 -4.26
N LEU A 391 -2.50 27.46 -3.04
CA LEU A 391 -2.80 28.87 -2.74
C LEU A 391 -1.60 29.51 -2.03
N GLY A 392 -1.12 30.65 -2.55
CA GLY A 392 -0.03 31.41 -1.93
C GLY A 392 -0.16 32.91 -2.15
N GLU A 393 0.25 33.71 -1.18
CA GLU A 393 0.24 35.18 -1.26
C GLU A 393 1.57 35.71 -1.82
N ILE A 394 1.53 36.61 -2.80
CA ILE A 394 2.72 37.22 -3.38
C ILE A 394 3.39 38.14 -2.36
N VAL A 395 4.61 37.83 -1.94
CA VAL A 395 5.40 38.65 -1.00
C VAL A 395 6.56 39.37 -1.70
N ASP A 396 7.07 38.82 -2.80
CA ASP A 396 8.07 39.50 -3.62
C ASP A 396 7.94 39.16 -5.11
N ILE A 397 8.43 40.05 -5.97
CA ILE A 397 8.33 39.92 -7.43
C ILE A 397 9.66 40.34 -8.05
N SER A 398 10.19 39.50 -8.94
CA SER A 398 11.34 39.81 -9.78
C SER A 398 11.03 39.41 -11.23
N SER A 399 11.65 40.08 -12.20
CA SER A 399 11.33 39.88 -13.63
C SER A 399 12.53 40.02 -14.56
N LEU A 400 13.72 39.65 -14.11
CA LEU A 400 14.96 39.89 -14.87
C LEU A 400 15.07 39.02 -16.13
N LEU A 401 14.82 37.71 -16.02
CA LEU A 401 14.91 36.75 -17.13
C LEU A 401 13.55 36.13 -17.50
N ARG A 402 12.70 36.00 -16.50
CA ARG A 402 11.32 35.51 -16.50
C ARG A 402 10.65 36.11 -15.28
N LEU A 403 9.32 36.13 -15.25
CA LEU A 403 8.61 36.46 -14.03
C LEU A 403 8.89 35.40 -12.95
N GLU A 404 9.26 35.87 -11.78
CA GLU A 404 9.45 35.09 -10.58
C GLU A 404 8.70 35.79 -9.44
N MET A 405 7.90 35.02 -8.71
CA MET A 405 7.21 35.48 -7.53
C MET A 405 7.72 34.69 -6.33
N GLN A 406 8.13 35.38 -5.28
CA GLN A 406 8.18 34.75 -3.98
C GLN A 406 6.78 34.77 -3.41
N ILE A 407 6.22 33.60 -3.15
CA ILE A 407 4.88 33.44 -2.57
C ILE A 407 4.98 32.81 -1.19
N GLU A 408 4.09 33.19 -0.29
CA GLU A 408 3.98 32.64 1.05
C GLU A 408 2.72 31.78 1.14
N ASP A 409 2.87 30.52 1.53
CA ASP A 409 1.73 29.61 1.65
C ASP A 409 0.98 29.78 2.96
N VAL A 410 -0.05 28.97 3.12
CA VAL A 410 -0.91 28.85 4.30
C VAL A 410 -0.18 28.54 5.62
N ASP A 411 1.02 27.97 5.57
CA ASP A 411 1.86 27.69 6.75
C ASP A 411 2.96 28.75 6.96
N GLY A 412 2.98 29.80 6.12
CA GLY A 412 4.02 30.83 6.16
C GLY A 412 5.32 30.42 5.46
N THR A 413 5.32 29.29 4.74
CA THR A 413 6.48 28.86 3.97
C THR A 413 6.64 29.78 2.77
N LYS A 414 7.85 30.27 2.50
CA LYS A 414 8.13 31.08 1.31
C LYS A 414 8.66 30.20 0.20
N ILE A 415 8.07 30.32 -0.98
CA ILE A 415 8.30 29.45 -2.13
C ILE A 415 8.55 30.30 -3.38
N PRO A 416 9.56 29.97 -4.20
CA PRO A 416 9.69 30.58 -5.51
C PRO A 416 8.69 29.96 -6.50
N LEU A 417 7.90 30.80 -7.15
CA LEU A 417 7.04 30.46 -8.29
C LEU A 417 7.66 31.07 -9.56
N MET A 418 8.12 30.21 -10.46
CA MET A 418 8.86 30.63 -11.65
C MET A 418 8.08 30.32 -12.94
N PHE A 419 8.02 31.30 -13.84
CA PHE A 419 7.27 31.21 -15.09
C PHE A 419 8.11 30.64 -16.22
N TYR A 420 7.75 29.45 -16.68
CA TYR A 420 8.32 28.70 -17.81
C TYR A 420 7.36 28.63 -19.01
N THR A 421 6.30 29.43 -18.98
CA THR A 421 5.41 29.71 -20.12
C THR A 421 6.19 30.31 -21.30
N ASP A 422 5.62 30.24 -22.52
CA ASP A 422 6.20 30.87 -23.71
C ASP A 422 6.43 32.38 -23.54
N GLY A 423 5.46 33.06 -22.91
CA GLY A 423 5.54 34.49 -22.60
C GLY A 423 6.44 34.83 -21.40
N ARG A 424 6.93 33.84 -20.66
CA ARG A 424 7.75 33.98 -19.44
C ARG A 424 7.12 34.92 -18.40
N GLY A 425 5.79 34.95 -18.31
CA GLY A 425 5.02 35.81 -17.40
C GLY A 425 4.48 37.10 -18.03
N ASN A 426 4.83 37.43 -19.28
CA ASN A 426 4.30 38.62 -19.98
C ASN A 426 2.82 38.48 -20.38
N GLU A 427 2.27 37.27 -20.30
CA GLU A 427 0.84 37.00 -20.44
C GLU A 427 -0.01 37.61 -19.31
N LEU A 428 0.62 38.00 -18.19
CA LEU A 428 -0.04 38.72 -17.09
C LEU A 428 0.16 40.23 -17.25
N ALA A 429 -0.92 40.99 -17.13
CA ALA A 429 -0.81 42.44 -17.08
C ALA A 429 -0.06 42.85 -15.78
N PRO A 430 0.83 43.86 -15.80
CA PRO A 430 1.54 44.32 -14.60
C PRO A 430 0.60 44.70 -13.45
N THR A 431 -0.61 45.16 -13.76
CA THR A 431 -1.64 45.48 -12.76
C THR A 431 -2.19 44.25 -12.03
N GLN A 432 -2.02 43.04 -12.56
CA GLN A 432 -2.44 41.78 -11.95
C GLN A 432 -1.38 41.21 -11.01
N VAL A 433 -0.11 41.58 -11.18
CA VAL A 433 1.02 41.05 -10.42
C VAL A 433 1.39 42.05 -9.33
N GLN A 434 0.77 41.93 -8.15
CA GLN A 434 0.99 42.83 -7.03
C GLN A 434 1.26 42.06 -5.73
N LYS A 435 2.13 42.61 -4.89
CA LYS A 435 2.33 42.10 -3.53
C LYS A 435 1.03 42.14 -2.73
N GLY A 436 0.79 41.12 -1.92
CA GLY A 436 -0.44 40.95 -1.12
C GLY A 436 -1.61 40.37 -1.91
N TYR A 437 -1.44 39.99 -3.18
CA TYR A 437 -2.44 39.25 -3.95
C TYR A 437 -2.22 37.75 -3.81
N THR A 438 -3.29 36.97 -3.96
CA THR A 438 -3.23 35.50 -3.84
C THR A 438 -3.12 34.87 -5.21
N VAL A 439 -2.12 34.01 -5.40
CA VAL A 439 -2.00 33.12 -6.55
C VAL A 439 -2.71 31.80 -6.23
N ALA A 440 -3.51 31.32 -7.19
CA ALA A 440 -4.08 29.98 -7.19
C ALA A 440 -3.52 29.20 -8.37
N VAL A 441 -2.87 28.06 -8.11
CA VAL A 441 -2.23 27.21 -9.13
C VAL A 441 -2.89 25.84 -9.11
N LEU A 442 -3.66 25.52 -10.14
CA LEU A 442 -4.27 24.21 -10.36
C LEU A 442 -3.19 23.18 -10.66
N TYR A 443 -3.34 21.99 -10.08
CA TYR A 443 -2.43 20.87 -10.29
C TYR A 443 -0.94 21.17 -10.04
N ALA A 444 -0.66 22.10 -9.11
CA ALA A 444 0.71 22.47 -8.78
C ALA A 444 1.54 21.24 -8.36
N LYS A 445 2.84 21.30 -8.68
CA LYS A 445 3.83 20.27 -8.37
C LYS A 445 5.07 20.91 -7.76
N ARG A 446 5.73 20.18 -6.86
CA ARG A 446 7.06 20.54 -6.36
C ARG A 446 8.08 20.27 -7.45
N HIS A 447 8.86 21.30 -7.75
CA HIS A 447 9.93 21.26 -8.74
C HIS A 447 11.26 21.59 -8.09
N ALA A 448 12.28 20.79 -8.39
CA ALA A 448 13.65 21.03 -7.97
C ALA A 448 14.41 21.79 -9.07
N PHE A 449 14.72 23.05 -8.82
CA PHE A 449 15.51 23.86 -9.75
C PHE A 449 17.01 23.54 -9.59
N MET A 450 17.76 23.51 -10.70
CA MET A 450 19.17 23.09 -10.72
C MET A 450 20.10 23.96 -9.85
N PHE A 451 19.74 25.22 -9.58
CA PHE A 451 20.57 26.19 -8.84
C PHE A 451 19.77 27.07 -7.87
N CYS A 452 18.52 26.71 -7.55
CA CYS A 452 17.64 27.50 -6.69
C CYS A 452 16.93 26.59 -5.67
N GLU A 453 16.35 27.19 -4.64
CA GLU A 453 15.50 26.46 -3.71
C GLU A 453 14.32 25.81 -4.45
N PRO A 454 13.85 24.62 -4.02
CA PRO A 454 12.68 23.97 -4.62
C PRO A 454 11.47 24.91 -4.61
N GLY A 455 10.69 24.88 -5.68
CA GLY A 455 9.54 25.75 -5.83
C GLY A 455 8.48 25.19 -6.77
N ILE A 456 7.67 26.08 -7.32
CA ILE A 456 6.64 25.72 -8.29
C ILE A 456 7.10 26.21 -9.66
N ARG A 457 7.20 25.28 -10.63
CA ARG A 457 7.42 25.60 -12.05
C ARG A 457 6.07 25.75 -12.72
N HIS A 458 5.78 26.94 -13.23
CA HIS A 458 4.51 27.21 -13.91
C HIS A 458 4.70 27.27 -15.42
N GLU A 459 3.97 26.43 -16.16
CA GLU A 459 4.18 26.22 -17.60
C GLU A 459 2.94 26.53 -18.46
N ASP A 460 1.75 26.42 -17.87
CA ASP A 460 0.48 26.62 -18.57
C ASP A 460 -0.28 27.81 -17.95
N PRO A 461 -0.38 28.95 -18.65
CA PRO A 461 -1.09 30.14 -18.17
C PRO A 461 -2.53 29.90 -17.73
N GLU A 462 -3.21 28.90 -18.30
CA GLU A 462 -4.61 28.61 -18.01
C GLU A 462 -4.78 27.89 -16.67
N LEU A 463 -3.71 27.30 -16.11
CA LEU A 463 -3.74 26.59 -14.82
C LEU A 463 -3.51 27.51 -13.61
N MET A 464 -3.36 28.82 -13.81
CA MET A 464 -3.12 29.74 -12.71
C MET A 464 -3.96 31.01 -12.82
N LYS A 465 -4.34 31.55 -11.66
CA LYS A 465 -4.99 32.85 -11.57
C LYS A 465 -4.53 33.61 -10.34
N ILE A 466 -4.36 34.93 -10.51
CA ILE A 466 -4.09 35.85 -9.41
C ILE A 466 -5.39 36.54 -9.00
N PHE A 467 -5.74 36.42 -7.72
CA PHE A 467 -6.88 37.06 -7.11
C PHE A 467 -6.43 38.33 -6.35
N PRO A 468 -7.09 39.48 -6.56
CA PRO A 468 -6.67 40.77 -6.00
C PRO A 468 -7.09 40.95 -4.53
N LEU A 469 -6.74 39.98 -3.68
CA LEU A 469 -6.93 39.96 -2.24
C LEU A 469 -5.87 39.07 -1.57
N SER A 470 -5.55 39.37 -0.31
CA SER A 470 -4.63 38.57 0.50
C SER A 470 -5.16 37.16 0.75
N LEU A 471 -4.27 36.22 1.04
CA LEU A 471 -4.63 34.82 1.29
C LEU A 471 -5.51 34.71 2.53
N SER A 472 -5.14 35.44 3.59
CA SER A 472 -5.96 35.58 4.80
C SER A 472 -7.37 36.09 4.52
N ARG A 473 -7.52 37.06 3.61
CA ARG A 473 -8.84 37.60 3.23
C ARG A 473 -9.63 36.62 2.38
N LEU A 474 -8.96 35.85 1.51
CA LEU A 474 -9.59 34.81 0.70
C LEU A 474 -10.16 33.70 1.58
N LEU A 475 -9.40 33.24 2.57
CA LEU A 475 -9.86 32.22 3.53
C LEU A 475 -11.04 32.73 4.37
N ALA A 476 -10.97 33.96 4.89
CA ALA A 476 -12.09 34.56 5.62
C ALA A 476 -13.35 34.77 4.74
N LEU A 477 -13.17 35.00 3.45
CA LEU A 477 -14.28 35.08 2.49
C LEU A 477 -14.91 33.70 2.25
N ASN A 478 -14.10 32.65 2.15
CA ASN A 478 -14.58 31.27 2.04
C ASN A 478 -15.44 30.88 3.26
N ASP A 479 -15.03 31.24 4.48
CA ASP A 479 -15.82 30.99 5.70
C ASP A 479 -17.24 31.57 5.62
N LYS A 480 -17.35 32.83 5.17
CA LYS A 480 -18.64 33.49 4.97
C LYS A 480 -19.45 32.82 3.87
N VAL A 481 -18.79 32.42 2.78
CA VAL A 481 -19.45 31.76 1.65
C VAL A 481 -20.03 30.42 2.10
N GLN A 482 -19.28 29.62 2.86
CA GLN A 482 -19.81 28.39 3.45
C GLN A 482 -20.98 28.68 4.38
N GLN A 483 -20.84 29.63 5.30
CA GLN A 483 -21.88 29.94 6.28
C GLN A 483 -23.22 30.39 5.64
N PHE A 484 -23.16 31.20 4.58
CA PHE A 484 -24.34 31.89 4.03
C PHE A 484 -24.79 31.42 2.65
N SER A 485 -23.98 30.61 1.96
CA SER A 485 -24.28 30.16 0.59
C SER A 485 -24.51 28.65 0.50
N MET A 486 -24.16 27.87 1.53
CA MET A 486 -24.53 26.46 1.61
C MET A 486 -26.05 26.30 1.67
N GLU A 487 -26.54 25.31 0.94
CA GLU A 487 -27.94 24.90 0.91
C GLU A 487 -28.05 23.48 1.45
N THR A 488 -28.94 23.27 2.40
CA THR A 488 -29.25 21.95 2.97
C THR A 488 -30.76 21.78 2.93
N ASP A 489 -31.24 20.75 2.22
CA ASP A 489 -32.68 20.48 2.02
C ASP A 489 -33.46 21.70 1.48
N GLY A 490 -32.86 22.47 0.57
CA GLY A 490 -33.46 23.69 0.01
C GLY A 490 -33.37 24.92 0.91
N ILE A 491 -32.78 24.81 2.11
CA ILE A 491 -32.72 25.88 3.11
C ILE A 491 -31.35 26.55 3.11
N ARG A 492 -31.33 27.89 3.11
CA ARG A 492 -30.12 28.72 3.20
C ARG A 492 -30.20 29.71 4.36
N THR A 493 -29.04 30.23 4.79
CA THR A 493 -28.97 31.26 5.83
C THR A 493 -28.98 32.65 5.21
N CYS A 494 -29.90 33.51 5.65
CA CYS A 494 -29.93 34.91 5.23
C CYS A 494 -28.70 35.66 5.74
N HIS A 495 -27.89 36.23 4.85
CA HIS A 495 -26.71 37.01 5.24
C HIS A 495 -27.08 38.25 6.09
N GLY A 496 -28.22 38.90 5.78
CA GLY A 496 -28.72 40.07 6.51
C GLY A 496 -29.09 39.79 7.97
N CYS A 497 -30.02 38.87 8.25
CA CYS A 497 -30.54 38.63 9.60
C CYS A 497 -30.09 37.32 10.26
N GLY A 498 -29.40 36.43 9.55
CA GLY A 498 -28.96 35.12 10.05
C GLY A 498 -30.05 34.03 10.12
N LYS A 499 -31.31 34.35 9.77
CA LYS A 499 -32.39 33.36 9.77
C LYS A 499 -32.28 32.41 8.58
N LYS A 500 -32.65 31.15 8.80
CA LYS A 500 -32.74 30.13 7.75
C LYS A 500 -34.05 30.25 6.98
N GLY A 501 -34.03 30.00 5.67
CA GLY A 501 -35.24 30.00 4.85
C GLY A 501 -35.05 29.32 3.49
N ALA A 502 -36.15 28.78 2.94
CA ALA A 502 -36.16 28.06 1.68
C ALA A 502 -36.28 28.94 0.42
N SER A 503 -36.66 30.22 0.58
CA SER A 503 -36.89 31.14 -0.55
C SER A 503 -36.19 32.48 -0.34
N LEU A 504 -34.86 32.45 -0.30
CA LEU A 504 -34.05 33.67 -0.17
C LEU A 504 -33.72 34.29 -1.53
N GLN A 505 -33.86 35.60 -1.63
CA GLN A 505 -33.47 36.40 -2.80
C GLN A 505 -31.94 36.49 -2.86
N ARG A 506 -31.33 35.96 -3.93
CA ARG A 506 -29.86 36.01 -4.12
C ARG A 506 -29.41 37.39 -4.58
N CYS A 507 -28.20 37.77 -4.20
CA CYS A 507 -27.55 38.95 -4.78
C CYS A 507 -27.41 38.79 -6.29
N SER A 508 -27.99 39.69 -7.09
CA SER A 508 -27.95 39.61 -8.55
C SER A 508 -26.55 39.76 -9.17
N LYS A 509 -25.57 40.27 -8.42
CA LYS A 509 -24.19 40.48 -8.91
C LYS A 509 -23.29 39.26 -8.68
N CYS A 510 -23.14 38.84 -7.42
CA CYS A 510 -22.24 37.74 -7.07
C CYS A 510 -22.96 36.39 -6.98
N LEU A 511 -24.29 36.38 -6.83
CA LEU A 511 -25.09 35.17 -6.62
C LEU A 511 -24.75 34.37 -5.34
N SER A 512 -23.69 34.67 -4.59
CA SER A 512 -23.30 33.86 -3.43
C SER A 512 -24.25 34.01 -2.25
N PHE A 513 -24.60 35.23 -1.84
CA PHE A 513 -25.39 35.46 -0.63
C PHE A 513 -26.90 35.64 -0.89
N GLY A 514 -27.72 35.07 0.00
CA GLY A 514 -29.19 35.16 -0.02
C GLY A 514 -29.77 36.06 1.09
N TYR A 515 -30.96 36.62 0.83
CA TYR A 515 -31.66 37.55 1.71
C TYR A 515 -33.16 37.24 1.82
N CYS A 516 -33.76 37.44 3.00
CA CYS A 516 -35.22 37.33 3.16
C CYS A 516 -36.00 38.39 2.34
N GLY A 517 -35.35 39.50 2.00
CA GLY A 517 -35.94 40.61 1.26
C GLY A 517 -35.03 41.83 1.25
N LYS A 518 -35.54 42.95 0.70
CA LYS A 518 -34.76 44.18 0.47
C LYS A 518 -34.11 44.76 1.73
N ALA A 519 -34.82 44.73 2.87
CA ALA A 519 -34.27 45.20 4.14
C ALA A 519 -33.04 44.39 4.60
N CYS A 520 -33.14 43.06 4.55
CA CYS A 520 -32.01 42.18 4.85
C CYS A 520 -30.86 42.32 3.84
N GLN A 521 -31.17 42.61 2.58
CA GLN A 521 -30.16 42.90 1.57
C GLN A 521 -29.38 44.18 1.89
N LEU A 522 -30.06 45.26 2.28
CA LEU A 522 -29.44 46.53 2.66
C LEU A 522 -28.58 46.38 3.92
N ALA A 523 -29.09 45.71 4.95
CA ALA A 523 -28.33 45.42 6.17
C ALA A 523 -27.09 44.55 5.85
N GLY A 524 -27.28 43.48 5.08
CA GLY A 524 -26.17 42.63 4.64
C GLY A 524 -25.11 43.41 3.84
N TRP A 525 -25.55 44.31 2.95
CA TRP A 525 -24.71 45.11 2.06
C TRP A 525 -23.87 46.14 2.82
N ASN A 526 -24.49 46.94 3.69
CA ASN A 526 -23.84 48.07 4.36
C ASN A 526 -23.18 47.68 5.69
N GLU A 527 -23.82 46.82 6.48
CA GLU A 527 -23.42 46.57 7.88
C GLU A 527 -22.60 45.28 8.02
N LYS A 528 -22.84 44.28 7.16
CA LYS A 528 -22.17 42.95 7.25
C LYS A 528 -21.06 42.74 6.23
N GLY A 529 -20.61 43.80 5.57
CA GLY A 529 -19.43 43.77 4.70
C GLY A 529 -19.65 43.13 3.32
N HIS A 530 -20.87 42.76 2.94
CA HIS A 530 -21.11 42.17 1.62
C HIS A 530 -20.74 43.12 0.48
N LYS A 531 -20.84 44.45 0.63
CA LYS A 531 -20.38 45.39 -0.40
C LYS A 531 -18.91 45.17 -0.78
N ALA A 532 -18.05 44.92 0.21
CA ALA A 532 -16.63 44.64 -0.01
C ALA A 532 -16.44 43.25 -0.63
N ASP A 533 -17.13 42.24 -0.10
CA ASP A 533 -17.01 40.84 -0.54
C ASP A 533 -17.55 40.63 -1.97
N CYS A 534 -18.66 41.32 -2.32
CA CYS A 534 -19.29 41.26 -3.65
C CYS A 534 -18.36 41.74 -4.77
N LYS A 535 -17.42 42.66 -4.47
CA LYS A 535 -16.43 43.12 -5.44
C LYS A 535 -15.57 41.98 -5.95
N PHE A 536 -15.26 41.00 -5.11
CA PHE A 536 -14.46 39.83 -5.45
C PHE A 536 -15.33 38.68 -5.93
N LEU A 537 -16.42 38.39 -5.24
CA LEU A 537 -17.34 37.28 -5.59
C LEU A 537 -18.06 37.46 -6.95
N LYS A 538 -18.00 38.62 -7.59
CA LYS A 538 -18.46 38.78 -8.97
C LYS A 538 -17.57 38.03 -9.97
N ASP A 539 -16.30 37.76 -9.62
CA ASP A 539 -15.38 36.98 -10.45
C ASP A 539 -15.87 35.52 -10.54
N PRO A 540 -16.20 35.02 -11.75
CA PRO A 540 -16.64 33.64 -11.94
C PRO A 540 -15.61 32.62 -11.45
N SER A 541 -14.31 32.88 -11.66
CA SER A 541 -13.25 31.95 -11.26
C SER A 541 -13.16 31.79 -9.75
N LEU A 542 -13.38 32.89 -9.01
CA LEU A 542 -13.37 32.83 -7.55
C LEU A 542 -14.58 32.03 -7.03
N ARG A 543 -15.74 32.18 -7.67
CA ARG A 543 -16.93 31.37 -7.35
C ARG A 543 -16.74 29.91 -7.73
N GLY A 544 -16.13 29.66 -8.89
CA GLY A 544 -15.76 28.33 -9.34
C GLY A 544 -14.84 27.64 -8.34
N LEU A 545 -13.84 28.36 -7.80
CA LEU A 545 -12.94 27.83 -6.76
C LEU A 545 -13.71 27.26 -5.56
N PHE A 546 -14.82 27.89 -5.17
CA PHE A 546 -15.68 27.42 -4.08
C PHE A 546 -16.69 26.34 -4.48
N ALA A 547 -16.96 26.14 -5.77
CA ALA A 547 -18.06 25.29 -6.24
C ALA A 547 -17.59 24.06 -7.03
N VAL A 548 -16.34 24.01 -7.46
CA VAL A 548 -15.72 22.85 -8.10
C VAL A 548 -15.88 21.63 -7.20
N LYS A 549 -16.23 20.49 -7.81
CA LYS A 549 -16.25 19.19 -7.15
C LYS A 549 -14.83 18.67 -7.08
N TRP A 550 -14.11 19.07 -6.06
CA TRP A 550 -12.67 18.81 -5.97
C TRP A 550 -12.32 17.34 -5.78
N ASP A 551 -13.24 16.53 -5.26
CA ASP A 551 -13.07 15.12 -4.94
C ASP A 551 -13.22 14.18 -6.15
N LYS A 552 -13.77 14.67 -7.28
CA LYS A 552 -14.03 13.86 -8.47
C LYS A 552 -13.33 14.43 -9.68
N PHE A 553 -12.40 13.67 -10.28
CA PHE A 553 -11.75 14.06 -11.53
C PHE A 553 -12.47 13.45 -12.74
N ASP A 554 -13.15 14.30 -13.50
CA ASP A 554 -13.74 13.93 -14.80
C ASP A 554 -12.83 14.32 -15.97
N ASN A 555 -12.25 15.53 -15.93
CA ASN A 555 -11.29 16.08 -16.89
C ASN A 555 -10.45 17.17 -16.21
N HIS A 556 -9.36 17.63 -16.83
CA HIS A 556 -8.63 18.79 -16.33
C HIS A 556 -9.52 20.04 -16.31
N ILE A 557 -9.43 20.83 -15.24
CA ILE A 557 -10.04 22.16 -15.13
C ILE A 557 -8.98 23.24 -15.30
N GLN A 558 -9.40 24.39 -15.79
CA GLN A 558 -8.54 25.55 -16.04
C GLN A 558 -9.30 26.83 -15.69
N PHE A 559 -8.58 27.94 -15.51
CA PHE A 559 -9.19 29.24 -15.33
C PHE A 559 -9.65 29.81 -16.69
N PRO A 560 -10.84 30.46 -16.75
CA PRO A 560 -11.83 30.60 -15.68
C PRO A 560 -12.56 29.28 -15.36
N LEU A 561 -12.68 28.99 -14.06
CA LEU A 561 -13.39 27.83 -13.49
C LEU A 561 -14.91 27.85 -13.70
#